data_AF-A0A1Y5SBG6-F1
#
_entry.id   AF-A0A1Y5SBG6-F1
#
_cell.length_a   1.000
_cell.length_b   1.000
_cell.length_c   1.000
_cell.angle_alpha   90.00
_cell.angle_beta   90.00
_cell.angle_gamma   90.00
#
_symmetry.space_group_name_H-M   'P 1'
#
loop_
_entity.id
_entity.type
_entity.pdbx_description
1 polymer ?
#
loop_
_entity_poly.entity_id
_entity_poly.type
_entity_poly.pdbx_seq_one_letter_code
_entity_poly.pdbx_strand_id
1 'polypeptide(L)' 'MTWKMLKPAEKLCDRLWPTSEQKLPHEIIKLNDESAAVVIDIDGVDYILTMQEVPRQRPRPASN' A
#
# COMPACT_ATOMS: atom_id res chain seq x y z
N MET A 1 -13.21 2.01 15.17
CA MET A 1 -13.68 1.76 13.78
C MET A 1 -12.47 1.67 12.89
N THR A 2 -12.25 0.55 12.21
CA THR A 2 -11.22 0.41 11.19
C THR A 2 -11.65 1.21 9.96
N TRP A 3 -10.85 2.17 9.51
CA TRP A 3 -11.15 3.01 8.34
C TRP A 3 -10.91 2.25 7.02
N LYS A 4 -11.61 2.63 5.95
CA LYS A 4 -11.74 1.84 4.70
C LYS A 4 -10.41 1.37 4.11
N MET A 5 -9.38 2.22 4.16
CA MET A 5 -8.08 1.95 3.53
C MET A 5 -7.10 1.15 4.39
N LEU A 6 -7.37 0.93 5.68
CA LEU A 6 -6.41 0.27 6.57
C LEU A 6 -6.08 -1.16 6.11
N LYS A 7 -7.09 -2.01 5.91
CA LYS A 7 -6.88 -3.40 5.50
C LYS A 7 -6.19 -3.52 4.12
N PRO A 8 -6.58 -2.75 3.09
CA PRO A 8 -5.84 -2.69 1.84
C PRO A 8 -4.37 -2.27 2.01
N ALA A 9 -4.09 -1.28 2.86
CA ALA A 9 -2.73 -0.81 3.13
C ALA A 9 -1.89 -1.88 3.85
N GLU A 10 -2.43 -2.52 4.89
CA GLU A 10 -1.79 -3.65 5.58
C GLU A 10 -1.43 -4.77 4.59
N LYS A 11 -2.39 -5.15 3.74
CA LYS A 11 -2.16 -6.18 2.71
C LYS A 11 -1.10 -5.78 1.70
N LEU A 12 -1.00 -4.49 1.37
CA LEU A 12 0.06 -3.98 0.50
C LEU A 12 1.42 -4.09 1.19
N CYS A 13 1.53 -3.66 2.45
CA CYS A 13 2.74 -3.78 3.25
C CYS A 13 3.21 -5.24 3.36
N ASP A 14 2.29 -6.18 3.63
CA ASP A 14 2.59 -7.62 3.68
C ASP A 14 3.14 -8.15 2.35
N ARG A 15 2.68 -7.60 1.23
CA ARG A 15 3.12 -8.00 -0.11
C ARG A 15 4.46 -7.39 -0.51
N LEU A 16 4.77 -6.19 -0.01
CA LEU A 16 6.03 -5.50 -0.26
C LEU A 16 7.14 -5.94 0.71
N TRP A 17 6.79 -6.47 1.88
CA TRP A 17 7.75 -6.90 2.89
C TRP A 17 8.85 -7.83 2.36
N PRO A 18 8.56 -8.88 1.56
CA PRO A 18 9.60 -9.78 1.06
C PRO A 18 10.55 -9.14 0.04
N THR A 19 10.18 -8.00 -0.54
CA THR A 19 10.97 -7.27 -1.54
C THR A 19 11.65 -6.04 -0.97
N SER A 20 11.44 -5.74 0.31
CA SER A 20 11.94 -4.54 0.97
C SER A 20 13.30 -4.81 1.60
N GLU A 21 14.23 -3.86 1.47
CA GLU A 21 15.49 -3.87 2.25
C GLU A 21 15.31 -3.21 3.62
N GLN A 22 14.10 -2.72 3.93
CA GLN A 22 13.80 -2.10 5.23
C GLN A 22 14.03 -3.07 6.37
N LYS A 23 14.67 -2.54 7.41
CA LYS A 23 14.79 -3.22 8.72
C LYS A 23 13.59 -2.98 9.62
N LEU A 24 12.73 -2.02 9.26
CA LEU A 24 11.56 -1.60 10.02
C LEU A 24 10.29 -1.87 9.23
N PRO A 25 9.15 -2.16 9.88
CA PRO A 25 7.86 -2.29 9.20
C PRO A 25 7.49 -1.01 8.44
N HIS A 26 6.85 -1.18 7.29
CA HIS A 26 6.28 -0.08 6.52
C HIS A 26 5.34 0.78 7.39
N GLU A 27 5.46 2.09 7.30
CA GLU A 27 4.58 3.02 8.01
C GLU A 27 3.33 3.33 7.18
N ILE A 28 2.15 3.15 7.77
CA ILE A 28 0.86 3.46 7.14
C ILE A 28 0.32 4.78 7.70
N ILE A 29 0.13 5.75 6.82
CA ILE A 29 -0.36 7.09 7.16
C ILE A 29 -1.81 7.24 6.68
N LYS A 30 -2.69 7.60 7.61
CA LYS A 30 -4.08 7.97 7.28
C LYS A 30 -4.12 9.38 6.70
N LEU A 31 -4.52 9.51 5.43
CA LEU A 31 -4.73 10.83 4.81
C LEU A 31 -6.16 11.32 5.01
N ASN A 32 -7.16 10.54 4.60
CA ASN A 32 -8.59 10.79 4.85
C ASN A 32 -9.34 9.45 5.00
N ASP A 33 -10.64 9.33 4.76
CA ASP A 33 -11.35 8.03 4.88
C ASP A 33 -11.23 7.14 3.62
N GLU A 34 -10.82 7.71 2.49
CA GLU A 34 -10.77 7.06 1.17
C GLU A 34 -9.35 6.88 0.61
N SER A 35 -8.34 7.51 1.23
CA SER A 35 -6.95 7.43 0.79
C SER A 35 -5.95 7.25 1.93
N ALA A 36 -4.88 6.51 1.65
CA ALA A 36 -3.76 6.26 2.55
C ALA A 36 -2.44 6.60 1.87
N ALA A 37 -1.40 6.75 2.67
CA ALA A 37 -0.02 6.72 2.20
C ALA A 37 0.75 5.62 2.94
N VAL A 38 1.73 5.04 2.26
CA VAL A 38 2.66 4.06 2.84
C VAL A 38 4.08 4.52 2.55
N VAL A 39 4.93 4.53 3.57
CA VAL A 39 6.38 4.73 3.38
C VAL A 39 6.97 3.42 2.90
N ILE A 40 7.56 3.43 1.70
CA ILE A 40 8.21 2.27 1.07
C ILE A 40 9.68 2.59 0.83
N ASP A 41 10.52 1.57 0.78
CA ASP A 41 11.94 1.69 0.44
C ASP A 41 12.21 1.10 -0.93
N ILE A 42 13.02 1.79 -1.71
CA ILE A 42 13.52 1.32 -3.00
C ILE A 42 15.00 1.67 -3.06
N ASP A 43 15.86 0.66 -3.11
CA ASP A 43 17.33 0.79 -3.18
C ASP A 43 17.92 1.65 -2.05
N GLY A 44 17.38 1.52 -0.82
CA GLY A 44 17.83 2.27 0.36
C GLY A 44 17.36 3.72 0.43
N VAL A 45 16.36 4.08 -0.38
CA VAL A 45 15.73 5.40 -0.39
C VAL A 45 14.24 5.26 -0.06
N ASP A 46 13.80 6.02 0.95
CA ASP A 46 12.40 6.08 1.33
C ASP A 46 11.57 6.93 0.37
N TYR A 47 10.45 6.38 -0.08
CA TYR A 47 9.43 7.02 -0.90
C TYR A 47 8.07 6.95 -0.22
N ILE A 48 7.18 7.88 -0.60
CA ILE A 48 5.78 7.85 -0.19
C ILE A 48 4.95 7.33 -1.35
N LEU A 49 4.32 6.18 -1.14
CA LEU A 49 3.33 5.62 -2.04
C LEU A 49 1.92 6.01 -1.56
N THR A 50 1.23 6.86 -2.32
CA THR A 50 -0.18 7.17 -2.06
C THR A 50 -1.09 6.12 -2.70
N MET A 51 -2.11 5.68 -1.98
CA MET A 51 -3.08 4.71 -2.46
C MET A 51 -4.53 5.19 -2.22
N GLN A 52 -5.37 4.90 -3.21
CA GLN A 52 -6.82 5.11 -3.18
C GLN A 52 -7.49 4.00 -3.98
N GLU A 53 -8.75 3.70 -3.66
CA GLU A 53 -9.54 2.80 -4.50
C GLU A 53 -9.91 3.50 -5.81
N VAL A 54 -9.56 2.92 -6.95
CA VAL A 54 -9.97 3.45 -8.25
C VAL A 54 -11.46 3.14 -8.52
N PRO A 55 -12.28 4.11 -8.98
CA PRO A 55 -13.71 3.89 -9.22
C PRO A 55 -14.02 2.81 -10.27
N ARG A 56 -13.12 2.65 -11.25
CA ARG A 56 -13.23 1.64 -12.31
C ARG A 56 -11.98 0.78 -12.29
N GLN A 57 -12.14 -0.46 -11.84
CA GLN A 57 -11.06 -1.44 -11.86
C GLN A 57 -10.69 -1.79 -13.30
N ARG A 58 -9.39 -1.88 -13.59
CA ARG A 58 -8.90 -2.29 -14.91
C ARG A 58 -9.34 -3.73 -15.17
N PRO A 59 -9.72 -4.09 -16.42
CA PRO A 59 -10.02 -5.47 -16.78
C PRO A 59 -8.84 -6.36 -16.36
N ARG A 60 -9.12 -7.40 -15.57
CA ARG A 60 -8.10 -8.40 -15.25
C ARG A 60 -8.06 -9.38 -16.43
N PRO A 61 -6.88 -9.71 -16.98
CA PRO A 61 -6.80 -10.79 -17.95
C PRO A 61 -7.39 -12.06 -17.32
N ALA A 62 -8.15 -12.83 -18.10
CA ALA A 62 -8.62 -14.13 -17.65
C ALA A 62 -7.40 -14.97 -17.30
N SER A 63 -7.33 -15.44 -16.05
CA SER A 63 -6.32 -16.42 -15.66
C SER A 63 -6.71 -17.73 -16.32
N ASN A 64 -5.95 -18.15 -17.33
CA ASN A 64 -5.93 -19.55 -17.77
C ASN A 64 -5.15 -20.39 -16.77
#